data_AF-Q7V260-F1
#
_entry.id   AF-Q7V260-F1
#
_cell.length_a   1.000
_cell.length_b   1.000
_cell.length_c   1.000
_cell.angle_alpha   90.00
_cell.angle_beta   90.00
_cell.angle_gamma   90.00
#
_symmetry.space_group_name_H-M   'P 1'
#
loop_
_entity.id
_entity.type
_entity.pdbx_description
1 polymer ?
#
loop_
_entity_poly.entity_id
_entity_poly.type
_entity_poly.pdbx_seq_one_letter_code
_entity_poly.pdbx_strand_id
1 'polypeptide(L)' 'MLENIWHPSYSAAEYLGITEIKLSHLRENGYFKPGIHWKSSPLGQKKPWNPEVLYNSILCRKIMDEFYSEEKNDQYAA' A
#
# COMPACT_ATOMS: atom_id res chain seq x y z
N MET A 1 17.67 -1.38 -16.38
CA MET A 1 16.59 -0.39 -16.15
C MET A 1 16.18 -0.53 -14.70
N LEU A 2 16.15 0.56 -13.92
CA LEU A 2 15.62 0.52 -12.55
C LEU A 2 14.15 0.06 -12.64
N GLU A 3 13.84 -1.08 -12.05
CA GLU A 3 12.46 -1.54 -11.93
C GLU A 3 11.64 -0.42 -11.27
N ASN A 4 10.52 -0.06 -11.90
CA ASN A 4 9.65 0.97 -11.35
C ASN A 4 9.01 0.41 -10.07
N ILE A 5 9.48 0.89 -8.92
CA ILE A 5 9.02 0.49 -7.57
C ILE A 5 7.57 0.85 -7.27
N TRP A 6 6.89 1.58 -8.17
CA TRP A 6 5.53 2.07 -8.00
C TRP A 6 4.58 1.28 -8.92
N HIS A 7 3.65 0.55 -8.31
CA HIS A 7 2.73 -0.34 -8.99
C HIS A 7 1.27 0.12 -8.83
N PRO A 8 0.40 -0.15 -9.81
CA PRO A 8 -1.03 0.10 -9.69
C PRO A 8 -1.66 -0.80 -8.62
N SER A 9 -2.85 -0.42 -8.14
CA SER A 9 -3.59 -1.10 -7.07
C SER A 9 -3.66 -2.63 -7.27
N TYR A 10 -4.02 -3.10 -8.46
CA TYR A 10 -4.12 -4.53 -8.78
C TYR A 10 -2.81 -5.30 -8.51
N SER A 11 -1.71 -4.89 -9.14
CA SER A 11 -0.41 -5.56 -8.98
C SER A 11 0.15 -5.42 -7.56
N ALA A 12 -0.11 -4.30 -6.89
CA ALA A 12 0.28 -4.12 -5.50
C ALA A 12 -0.49 -5.03 -4.56
N ALA A 13 -1.81 -5.16 -4.75
CA ALA A 13 -2.66 -6.05 -3.97
C ALA A 13 -2.28 -7.52 -4.16
N GLU A 14 -2.04 -7.93 -5.41
CA GLU A 14 -1.53 -9.27 -5.76
C GLU A 14 -0.19 -9.55 -5.06
N TYR A 15 0.78 -8.64 -5.16
CA TYR A 15 2.08 -8.79 -4.49
C TYR A 15 1.94 -8.91 -2.97
N LEU A 16 1.02 -8.16 -2.36
CA LEU A 16 0.80 -8.15 -0.92
C LEU A 16 -0.06 -9.33 -0.43
N GLY A 17 -0.70 -10.07 -1.34
CA GLY A 17 -1.63 -11.15 -0.98
C GLY A 17 -2.93 -10.64 -0.33
N ILE A 18 -3.37 -9.42 -0.67
CA ILE A 18 -4.60 -8.81 -0.16
C ILE A 18 -5.50 -8.34 -1.29
N THR A 19 -6.73 -7.92 -0.99
CA THR A 19 -7.63 -7.31 -1.98
C THR A 19 -7.33 -5.82 -2.18
N GLU A 20 -7.67 -5.27 -3.34
CA GLU A 20 -7.59 -3.81 -3.60
C GLU A 20 -8.45 -2.99 -2.64
N ILE A 21 -9.55 -3.57 -2.15
CA ILE A 21 -10.41 -2.98 -1.12
C ILE A 21 -9.64 -2.84 0.20
N LYS A 22 -8.96 -3.90 0.65
CA LYS A 22 -8.15 -3.85 1.89
C LYS A 22 -6.96 -2.90 1.73
N LEU A 23 -6.32 -2.91 0.57
CA LEU A 23 -5.24 -1.99 0.23
C LEU A 23 -5.69 -0.52 0.29
N SER A 24 -6.87 -0.22 -0.25
CA SER A 24 -7.49 1.12 -0.18
C SER A 24 -7.86 1.50 1.24
N HIS A 25 -8.43 0.58 2.02
CA HIS A 25 -8.75 0.79 3.42
C HIS A 25 -7.50 1.14 4.26
N LEU A 26 -6.38 0.42 4.08
CA LEU A 26 -5.13 0.71 4.78
C LEU A 26 -4.56 2.10 4.42
N ARG A 27 -4.71 2.52 3.16
CA ARG A 27 -4.37 3.87 2.71
C ARG A 27 -5.26 4.93 3.36
N GLU A 28 -6.57 4.77 3.28
CA GLU A 28 -7.56 5.74 3.74
C GLU A 28 -7.55 5.94 5.25
N ASN A 29 -7.18 4.89 6.00
CA ASN A 29 -7.03 4.95 7.45
C ASN A 29 -5.61 5.33 7.89
N GLY A 30 -4.73 5.69 6.96
CA GLY A 30 -3.42 6.27 7.27
C GLY A 30 -2.34 5.30 7.73
N TYR A 31 -2.56 3.98 7.63
CA TYR A 31 -1.51 2.98 7.81
C TYR A 31 -0.42 3.16 6.75
N PHE A 32 -0.83 3.35 5.50
CA PHE A 32 0.08 3.68 4.41
C PHE A 32 0.22 5.20 4.25
N LYS A 33 1.41 5.72 4.56
CA LYS A 33 1.75 7.14 4.43
C LYS A 33 1.91 7.59 2.97
N PRO A 34 1.33 8.73 2.57
CA PRO A 34 1.50 9.30 1.22
C PRO A 34 2.96 9.69 0.96
N GLY A 35 3.42 9.57 -0.27
CA GLY A 35 4.80 9.84 -0.71
C GLY A 35 5.80 8.74 -0.35
N ILE A 36 5.49 7.88 0.62
CA ILE A 36 6.34 6.78 1.08
C ILE A 36 5.79 5.45 0.58
N HIS A 37 4.55 5.14 0.96
CA HIS A 37 3.89 3.86 0.66
C HIS A 37 2.99 3.95 -0.57
N TRP A 38 2.40 5.12 -0.82
CA TRP A 38 1.54 5.35 -1.96
C TRP A 38 1.69 6.77 -2.49
N LYS A 39 1.33 7.00 -3.76
CA LYS A 39 1.26 8.33 -4.38
C LYS A 39 0.22 8.34 -5.49
N SER A 40 -0.24 9.52 -5.88
CA SER A 40 -1.07 9.68 -7.07
C SER A 40 -0.22 9.50 -8.34
N SER A 41 -0.78 8.83 -9.34
CA SER A 41 -0.18 8.72 -10.66
C SER A 41 -0.03 10.12 -11.28
N PRO A 42 1.14 10.46 -11.85
CA PRO A 42 1.32 11.70 -12.58
C PRO A 42 0.62 11.68 -13.95
N LEU A 43 0.20 10.50 -14.43
CA LEU A 43 -0.42 10.30 -15.73
C LEU A 43 -1.95 10.21 -15.60
N GLY A 44 -2.66 10.52 -16.68
CA GLY A 44 -4.12 10.34 -16.74
C GLY A 44 -4.94 11.40 -16.01
N GLN A 45 -4.31 12.51 -15.63
CA GLN A 45 -4.92 13.61 -14.89
C GLN A 45 -5.88 14.44 -15.76
N LYS A 46 -7.11 13.95 -15.94
CA LYS A 46 -8.23 14.69 -16.56
C LYS A 46 -9.14 15.24 -15.47
N LYS A 47 -9.76 16.40 -15.70
CA LYS A 47 -10.79 16.94 -14.80
C LYS A 47 -12.11 16.16 -15.02
N PRO A 48 -12.89 15.88 -13.96
CA PRO A 48 -12.62 16.14 -12.53
C PRO A 48 -11.49 15.25 -11.99
N TRP A 49 -10.70 15.80 -11.05
CA TRP A 49 -9.46 15.17 -10.59
C TRP A 49 -9.69 13.83 -9.88
N ASN A 50 -9.32 12.74 -10.52
CA ASN A 50 -9.36 11.41 -9.93
C ASN A 50 -8.17 10.56 -10.41
N PRO A 51 -6.94 10.85 -9.93
CA PRO A 51 -5.74 10.15 -10.37
C PRO A 51 -5.73 8.71 -9.85
N GLU A 52 -5.21 7.80 -10.66
CA GLU A 52 -4.91 6.43 -10.22
C GLU A 52 -3.91 6.44 -9.06
N VAL A 53 -4.06 5.52 -8.11
CA VAL A 53 -3.14 5.38 -6.98
C VAL A 53 -2.06 4.36 -7.30
N LEU A 54 -0.81 4.73 -7.04
CA LEU A 54 0.36 3.87 -7.16
C LEU A 54 0.91 3.56 -5.78
N TYR A 55 1.39 2.34 -5.59
CA TYR A 55 1.89 1.81 -4.32
C TYR A 55 3.33 1.33 -4.43
N ASN A 56 4.08 1.50 -3.35
CA ASN A 56 5.37 0.84 -3.15
C ASN A 56 5.14 -0.45 -2.36
N SER A 57 4.93 -1.55 -3.08
CA SER A 57 4.54 -2.83 -2.50
C SER A 57 5.57 -3.38 -1.50
N ILE A 58 6.86 -3.09 -1.69
CA ILE A 58 7.93 -3.51 -0.77
C ILE A 58 7.78 -2.80 0.58
N LEU A 59 7.56 -1.48 0.57
CA LEU A 59 7.39 -0.72 1.82
C LEU A 59 6.03 -1.02 2.47
N CYS A 60 4.96 -1.18 1.69
CA CYS A 60 3.67 -1.63 2.22
C CYS A 60 3.78 -2.98 2.94
N ARG A 61 4.55 -3.93 2.37
CA ARG A 61 4.78 -5.24 3.00
C ARG A 61 5.48 -5.12 4.34
N LYS A 62 6.51 -4.28 4.45
CA LYS A 62 7.21 -4.04 5.74
C LYS A 62 6.25 -3.58 6.84
N ILE A 63 5.39 -2.61 6.53
CA ILE A 63 4.39 -2.12 7.48
C ILE A 63 3.41 -3.25 7.87
N MET A 64 2.96 -4.04 6.92
CA MET A 64 2.07 -5.18 7.23
C MET A 64 2.77 -6.22 8.12
N ASP A 65 4.02 -6.57 7.80
CA ASP A 65 4.80 -7.54 8.56
C ASP A 65 5.08 -7.05 10.00
N GLU A 66 5.34 -5.74 10.17
CA GLU A 66 5.47 -5.10 11.50
C GLU A 66 4.18 -5.28 12.31
N PHE A 67 3.01 -4.94 11.77
CA PHE A 67 1.73 -5.12 12.46
C PHE A 67 1.43 -6.58 12.81
N TYR A 68 1.70 -7.53 11.90
CA TYR A 68 1.50 -8.96 12.18
C TYR A 68 2.48 -9.50 13.24
N SER A 69 3.67 -8.90 13.36
CA SER A 69 4.65 -9.29 14.37
C SER A 69 4.27 -8.78 15.77
N GLU A 70 3.72 -7.57 15.86
CA GLU A 70 3.23 -6.99 17.11
C GLU A 70 2.03 -7.79 17.65
N GLU A 71 1.05 -8.14 16.81
CA GLU A 71 -0.09 -8.97 17.23
C GLU A 71 0.33 -10.34 17.79
N LYS A 72 1.39 -10.95 17.23
CA LYS A 72 1.91 -12.23 17.74
C LYS A 72 2.57 -12.07 19.09
N ASN A 73 3.36 -11.04 19.31
CA ASN A 73 4.06 -10.85 20.58
C ASN A 73 3.09 -10.58 21.73
N ASP A 74 2.01 -9.85 21.47
CA ASP A 74 0.97 -9.58 22.47
C ASP A 74 0.20 -10.86 22.88
N GLN A 75 0.03 -11.83 21.97
CA GLN A 75 -0.64 -13.11 22.27
C GLN A 75 0.18 -14.04 23.18
N TYR A 76 1.51 -13.89 23.23
CA TYR A 76 2.38 -14.70 24.09
C TYR A 76 2.81 -13.97 25.39
N ALA A 77 2.41 -12.71 25.56
CA ALA A 77 2.71 -11.91 26.74
C ALA A 77 1.58 -11.86 27.78
N ALA A 78 0.48 -12.62 27.58
CA ALA A 78 -0.70 -12.69 28.44
C ALA A 78 -0.73 -13.94 29.34
#